data_AF-A0A2E1F8T1-F1
#
_entry.id   AF-A0A2E1F8T1-F1
#
_cell.length_a   1.000
_cell.length_b   1.000
_cell.length_c   1.000
_cell.angle_alpha   90.00
_cell.angle_beta   90.00
_cell.angle_gamma   90.00
#
_symmetry.space_group_name_H-M   'P 1'
#
loop_
_entity.id
_entity.type
_entity.pdbx_description
1 polymer ?
#
loop_
_entity_poly.entity_id
_entity_poly.type
_entity_poly.pdbx_seq_one_letter_code
_entity_poly.pdbx_strand_id
1 'polypeptide(L)' 'MKLFSPKSIIFYGILGLITAFIIAPFIRSLMDFSLGIELLITTSFIIPMYAVVTKLFKKYL' A
#
# COMPACT_ATOMS: atom_id res chain seq x y z
N MET A 1 1.79 -1.66 -19.22
CA MET A 1 1.82 -0.51 -18.30
C MET A 1 3.18 0.15 -18.47
N LYS A 2 3.26 1.45 -18.77
CA LYS A 2 4.53 2.16 -18.72
C LYS A 2 4.85 2.38 -17.23
N LEU A 3 5.41 1.37 -16.56
CA LEU A 3 5.81 1.45 -15.14
C LEU A 3 6.68 2.69 -14.85
N PHE A 4 7.45 3.10 -15.86
CA PHE A 4 8.36 4.25 -15.85
C PHE A 4 7.76 5.52 -16.45
N SER A 5 6.44 5.60 -16.66
CA SER A 5 5.84 6.90 -17.01
C SER A 5 5.92 7.83 -15.79
N PRO A 6 6.19 9.13 -15.97
CA PRO A 6 6.26 10.08 -14.85
C PRO A 6 5.00 10.05 -13.98
N LYS A 7 3.83 9.89 -14.62
CA LYS A 7 2.53 9.76 -13.94
C LYS A 7 2.45 8.50 -13.07
N SER A 8 2.98 7.38 -13.56
CA SER A 8 3.01 6.13 -12.80
C SER A 8 3.95 6.22 -11.60
N ILE A 9 5.15 6.79 -11.79
CA ILE A 9 6.12 6.96 -10.70
C ILE A 9 5.54 7.80 -9.57
N ILE A 10 4.89 8.92 -9.91
CA ILE A 10 4.24 9.80 -8.93
C ILE A 10 3.10 9.05 -8.21
N PHE A 11 2.26 8.32 -8.95
CA PHE A 11 1.17 7.55 -8.36
C PHE A 11 1.66 6.47 -7.38
N TYR A 12 2.60 5.64 -7.80
CA TYR A 12 3.15 4.58 -6.96
C TYR A 12 3.94 5.14 -5.77
N GLY A 13 4.63 6.28 -5.95
CA GLY A 13 5.33 6.98 -4.87
C GLY A 13 4.38 7.52 -3.80
N ILE A 14 3.30 8.21 -4.20
CA ILE A 14 2.27 8.72 -3.27
C ILE A 14 1.56 7.56 -2.57
N LEU A 15 1.19 6.51 -3.30
CA LEU A 15 0.58 5.32 -2.72
C LEU A 15 1.51 4.65 -1.70
N GLY A 16 2.81 4.60 -2.02
CA GLY A 16 3.90 4.19 -1.12
C GLY A 16 3.89 4.95 0.20
N LEU A 17 3.94 6.27 0.13
CA LEU A 17 3.97 7.15 1.30
C LEU A 17 2.70 7.01 2.15
N ILE A 18 1.52 7.04 1.55
CA ILE A 18 0.25 6.85 2.27
C ILE A 18 0.24 5.49 2.98
N THR A 19 0.71 4.45 2.30
CA THR A 19 0.75 3.11 2.90
C THR A 19 1.68 3.07 4.10
N ALA A 20 2.91 3.57 3.96
CA ALA A 20 3.93 3.46 4.99
C ALA A 20 3.64 4.34 6.22
N PHE A 21 3.13 5.56 6.01
CA PHE A 21 2.98 6.55 7.08
C PHE A 21 1.57 6.61 7.67
N ILE A 22 0.54 6.13 6.97
CA ILE A 22 -0.84 6.21 7.42
C ILE A 22 -1.39 4.79 7.65
N ILE A 23 -1.39 3.95 6.61
CA ILE A 23 -2.12 2.68 6.63
C ILE A 23 -1.41 1.64 7.51
N ALA A 24 -0.10 1.47 7.35
CA ALA A 24 0.67 0.53 8.14
C ALA A 24 0.61 0.83 9.66
N PRO A 25 0.89 2.06 10.14
CA PRO A 25 0.78 2.36 11.56
C PRO A 25 -0.67 2.31 12.05
N PHE A 26 -1.66 2.67 11.23
CA PHE A 26 -3.08 2.54 11.58
C PHE A 26 -3.46 1.08 11.82
N ILE A 27 -3.15 0.17 10.88
CA ILE A 27 -3.46 -1.27 11.04
C ILE A 27 -2.76 -1.81 12.28
N ARG A 28 -1.50 -1.44 12.51
CA ARG A 28 -0.75 -1.86 13.69
C ARG A 28 -1.34 -1.30 14.99
N SER A 29 -1.86 -0.07 15.00
CA SER A 29 -2.52 0.50 16.19
C SER A 29 -3.80 -0.22 16.62
N LEU A 30 -4.40 -1.01 15.74
CA LEU A 30 -5.59 -1.82 16.02
C LEU A 30 -5.25 -3.20 16.58
N MET A 31 -3.96 -3.53 16.71
CA MET A 31 -3.48 -4.84 17.11
C MET A 31 -2.41 -4.69 18.19
N ASP A 32 -2.36 -5.64 19.11
CA ASP A 32 -1.33 -5.66 20.16
C ASP A 32 -0.72 -7.06 20.19
N PHE A 33 0.06 -7.36 19.15
CA PHE A 33 0.68 -8.68 18.94
C PHE A 33 2.21 -8.56 18.94
N SER A 34 2.89 -9.70 18.81
CA SER A 34 4.32 -9.67 18.58
C SER A 34 4.63 -9.04 17.21
N LEU A 35 5.76 -8.34 17.12
CA LEU A 35 6.18 -7.57 15.93
C LEU A 35 6.12 -8.40 14.64
N GLY A 36 6.51 -9.68 14.71
CA GLY A 36 6.45 -10.59 13.55
C GLY A 36 5.03 -10.85 13.05
N ILE A 37 4.07 -11.03 13.96
CA ILE A 37 2.67 -11.28 13.62
C ILE A 37 2.03 -10.01 13.05
N GLU A 38 2.30 -8.85 13.65
CA GLU A 38 1.84 -7.56 13.13
C GLU A 38 2.29 -7.33 11.69
N LEU A 39 3.57 -7.58 11.39
CA LEU A 39 4.10 -7.43 10.04
C LEU A 39 3.41 -8.36 9.04
N LEU A 40 3.16 -9.62 9.42
CA LEU A 40 2.46 -10.58 8.56
C LEU A 40 1.04 -10.12 8.25
N ILE A 41 0.29 -9.70 9.28
CA ILE A 41 -1.08 -9.25 9.12
C ILE A 41 -1.12 -7.95 8.30
N THR A 42 -0.34 -6.94 8.67
CA THR A 42 -0.26 -5.67 7.95
C THR A 42 0.10 -5.89 6.48
N THR A 43 1.06 -6.77 6.17
CA THR A 43 1.45 -7.10 4.79
C THR A 43 0.31 -7.81 4.04
N SER A 44 -0.42 -8.71 4.71
CA SER A 44 -1.58 -9.40 4.13
C SER A 44 -2.72 -8.46 3.72
N PHE A 45 -2.84 -7.29 4.35
CA PHE A 45 -3.79 -6.25 3.98
C PHE A 45 -3.23 -5.31 2.90
N ILE A 46 -1.96 -4.90 3.02
CA ILE A 46 -1.34 -3.95 2.10
C ILE A 46 -1.25 -4.51 0.67
N ILE A 47 -0.80 -5.76 0.48
CA ILE A 47 -0.64 -6.36 -0.85
C ILE A 47 -1.95 -6.34 -1.67
N PRO A 48 -3.08 -6.88 -1.18
CA PRO A 48 -4.34 -6.84 -1.92
C PRO A 48 -4.87 -5.42 -2.10
N MET A 49 -4.66 -4.51 -1.13
CA MET A 49 -5.00 -3.10 -1.29
C MET A 49 -4.28 -2.48 -2.49
N TYR A 50 -2.97 -2.72 -2.63
CA TYR A 50 -2.20 -2.25 -3.79
C TYR A 50 -2.76 -2.78 -5.10
N ALA A 51 -3.10 -4.08 -5.16
CA ALA A 51 -3.66 -4.70 -6.35
C ALA A 51 -5.02 -4.10 -6.74
N VAL A 52 -5.89 -3.84 -5.77
CA VAL A 52 -7.21 -3.23 -6.01
C VAL A 52 -7.07 -1.78 -6.46
N VAL A 53 -6.26 -0.98 -5.76
CA VAL A 53 -6.03 0.43 -6.08
C VAL A 53 -5.40 0.57 -7.46
N THR A 54 -4.35 -0.19 -7.77
CA THR A 54 -3.77 -0.16 -9.12
C THR A 54 -4.74 -0.61 -10.21
N LYS A 55 -5.59 -1.60 -9.94
CA LYS A 55 -6.61 -2.07 -10.89
C LYS A 55 -7.68 -1.00 -11.16
N LEU A 56 -8.14 -0.30 -10.12
CA LEU A 56 -9.11 0.80 -10.24
C LEU A 56 -8.52 2.00 -10.98
N PHE A 57 -7.30 2.38 -10.63
CA PHE A 57 -6.63 3.55 -11.20
C PHE A 57 -5.93 3.26 -12.53
N LYS A 58 -5.95 2.02 -13.02
CA LYS A 58 -5.38 1.63 -14.33
C LYS A 58 -5.97 2.42 -15.50
N LYS A 59 -7.22 2.88 -15.41
CA LYS A 59 -7.85 3.73 -16.44
C LYS A 59 -7.31 5.17 -16.45
N TYR A 60 -6.72 5.61 -15.34
CA TYR A 60 -6.21 6.97 -15.11
C TYR A 60 -4.67 7.08 -15.18
N LEU A 61 -3.98 5.94 -15.31
CA LEU A 61 -2.52 5.77 -15.36
C LEU A 61 -2.00 5.51 -16.78
#